data_AF-A0A327R385-F1
#
_entry.id   AF-A0A327R385-F1
#
_cell.length_a   1.000
_cell.length_b   1.000
_cell.length_c   1.000
_cell.angle_alpha   90.00
_cell.angle_beta   90.00
_cell.angle_gamma   90.00
#
_symmetry.space_group_name_H-M   'P 1'
#
loop_
_entity.id
_entity.type
_entity.pdbx_description
1 polymer ?
#
loop_
_entity_poly.entity_id
_entity_poly.type
_entity_poly.pdbx_seq_one_letter_code
_entity_poly.pdbx_strand_id
1 'polypeptide(L)'
;MHIDPNTGNFTITNNVIISPSLMRSTFLEMVEGLGFENWTSSDRYTSYLLRNFEQGEWNIIIWFADEQVTHASISPGSKYTFEPWAMSPEEKTCVKAQLKALGGAMKKSWGSLSYNEDIKSGFVDIVLLYRSPTVPAPIKKLFEQSESTSGTLHKLVGKIWKRR
;
A
#
# COMPACT_ATOMS: atom_id res chain seq x y z
N MET A 1 5.09 -13.24 2.36
CA MET A 1 5.56 -11.90 1.89
C MET A 1 6.87 -11.50 2.57
N HIS A 2 7.73 -10.69 1.96
CA HIS A 2 8.98 -10.18 2.55
C HIS A 2 9.40 -8.81 1.96
N ILE A 3 10.07 -7.98 2.76
CA ILE A 3 10.67 -6.71 2.29
C ILE A 3 12.18 -6.76 2.56
N ASP A 4 12.97 -6.58 1.51
CA ASP A 4 14.42 -6.41 1.64
C ASP A 4 14.72 -4.98 2.13
N PRO A 5 15.30 -4.81 3.34
CA PRO A 5 15.53 -3.50 3.92
C PRO A 5 16.58 -2.66 3.17
N ASN A 6 17.41 -3.27 2.32
CA ASN A 6 18.46 -2.59 1.58
C ASN A 6 17.98 -2.04 0.24
N THR A 7 17.08 -2.78 -0.43
CA THR A 7 16.61 -2.43 -1.78
C THR A 7 15.19 -1.86 -1.78
N GLY A 8 14.38 -2.17 -0.77
CA GLY A 8 12.95 -1.85 -0.75
C GLY A 8 12.12 -2.82 -1.58
N ASN A 9 12.72 -3.88 -2.13
CA ASN A 9 11.98 -4.87 -2.89
C ASN A 9 10.99 -5.59 -1.97
N PHE A 10 9.71 -5.54 -2.35
CA PHE A 10 8.61 -6.21 -1.68
C PHE A 10 8.19 -7.43 -2.48
N THR A 11 8.57 -8.59 -1.97
CA THR A 11 8.27 -9.89 -2.56
C THR A 11 6.92 -10.38 -2.02
N ILE A 12 5.90 -10.39 -2.87
CA ILE A 12 4.56 -10.89 -2.56
C ILE A 12 4.54 -12.41 -2.71
N THR A 13 4.90 -12.89 -3.90
CA THR A 13 5.17 -14.31 -4.22
C THR A 13 6.56 -14.43 -4.82
N ASN A 14 6.99 -15.66 -5.12
CA ASN A 14 8.22 -15.90 -5.89
C ASN A 14 8.22 -15.22 -7.28
N ASN A 15 7.05 -14.87 -7.83
CA ASN A 15 6.90 -14.32 -9.18
C ASN A 15 6.47 -12.84 -9.19
N VAL A 16 6.09 -12.27 -8.05
CA VAL A 16 5.60 -10.89 -7.95
C VAL A 16 6.46 -10.12 -6.97
N ILE A 17 7.32 -9.25 -7.51
CA ILE A 17 8.24 -8.40 -6.76
C ILE A 17 7.96 -6.94 -7.09
N ILE A 18 7.61 -6.17 -6.08
CA ILE A 18 7.41 -4.73 -6.19
C ILE A 18 8.73 -4.05 -5.83
N SER A 19 9.37 -3.42 -6.80
CA SER A 19 10.62 -2.67 -6.62
C SER A 19 10.39 -1.17 -6.75
N PRO A 20 11.23 -0.30 -6.17
CA PRO A 20 11.07 1.15 -6.30
C PRO A 20 11.06 1.67 -7.75
N SER A 21 11.63 0.91 -8.68
CA SER A 21 11.68 1.24 -10.12
C SER A 21 10.64 0.47 -10.94
N LEU A 22 9.69 -0.22 -10.30
CA LEU A 22 8.67 -1.01 -11.00
C LEU A 22 7.77 -0.09 -11.82
N MET A 23 7.65 -0.43 -13.09
CA MET A 23 6.72 0.18 -14.02
C MET A 23 5.40 -0.60 -14.04
N ARG A 24 4.29 0.11 -14.25
CA ARG A 24 2.94 -0.48 -14.30
C ARG A 24 2.81 -1.53 -15.40
N SER A 25 3.35 -1.30 -16.60
CA SER A 25 3.37 -2.28 -17.68
C SER A 25 4.04 -3.59 -17.25
N THR A 26 5.23 -3.51 -16.66
CA THR A 26 5.96 -4.68 -16.15
C THR A 26 5.18 -5.35 -15.02
N PHE A 27 4.52 -4.59 -14.13
CA PHE A 27 3.66 -5.15 -13.12
C PHE A 27 2.53 -6.00 -13.73
N LEU A 28 1.84 -5.47 -14.75
CA LEU A 28 0.74 -6.17 -15.41
C LEU A 28 1.18 -7.49 -16.05
N GLU A 29 2.38 -7.54 -16.62
CA GLU A 29 2.98 -8.78 -17.13
C GLU A 29 3.25 -9.77 -15.99
N MET A 30 3.75 -9.31 -14.84
CA MET A 30 4.02 -10.18 -13.68
C MET A 30 2.75 -10.79 -13.08
N VAL A 31 1.64 -10.04 -13.10
CA VAL A 31 0.37 -10.47 -12.51
C VAL A 31 -0.61 -11.06 -13.52
N GLU A 32 -0.20 -11.24 -14.77
CA GLU A 32 -1.01 -11.90 -15.78
C GLU A 32 -1.39 -13.31 -15.30
N GLY A 33 -2.68 -13.60 -15.26
CA GLY A 33 -3.22 -14.87 -14.75
C GLY A 33 -3.37 -14.99 -13.22
N LEU A 34 -2.94 -13.99 -12.43
CA LEU A 34 -3.08 -14.01 -10.96
C LEU A 34 -4.42 -13.47 -10.43
N GLY A 35 -5.34 -13.07 -11.32
CA GLY A 35 -6.67 -12.59 -10.93
C GLY A 35 -6.62 -11.32 -10.09
N PHE A 36 -6.14 -10.21 -10.69
CA PHE A 36 -6.12 -8.90 -10.05
C PHE A 36 -7.26 -8.02 -10.55
N GLU A 37 -7.68 -7.07 -9.72
CA GLU A 37 -8.74 -6.12 -10.06
C GLU A 37 -8.14 -4.71 -10.22
N ASN A 38 -8.54 -4.00 -11.27
CA ASN A 38 -8.34 -2.55 -11.31
C ASN A 38 -9.25 -1.93 -10.24
N TRP A 39 -8.63 -1.36 -9.21
CA TRP A 39 -9.36 -0.82 -8.07
C TRP A 39 -9.76 0.62 -8.30
N THR A 40 -8.83 1.46 -8.77
CA THR A 40 -9.10 2.82 -9.20
C THR A 40 -8.21 3.22 -10.36
N SER A 41 -8.73 4.05 -11.27
CA SER A 41 -7.94 4.64 -12.36
C SER A 41 -8.39 6.07 -12.66
N SER A 42 -7.42 6.93 -12.95
CA SER A 42 -7.54 8.33 -13.36
C SER A 42 -6.39 8.66 -14.33
N ASP A 43 -6.42 9.82 -14.99
CA ASP A 43 -5.43 10.23 -16.00
C ASP A 43 -3.97 9.99 -15.59
N ARG A 44 -3.65 10.12 -14.29
CA ARG A 44 -2.28 10.01 -13.78
C ARG A 44 -2.08 8.91 -12.75
N TYR A 45 -3.15 8.37 -12.18
CA TYR A 45 -3.04 7.39 -11.09
C TYR A 45 -3.85 6.15 -11.39
N THR A 46 -3.24 5.00 -11.21
CA THR A 46 -3.94 3.71 -11.29
C THR A 46 -3.53 2.85 -10.10
N SER A 47 -4.48 2.08 -9.56
CA SER A 47 -4.22 1.12 -8.51
C SER A 47 -4.81 -0.24 -8.84
N TYR A 48 -4.11 -1.28 -8.38
CA TYR A 48 -4.50 -2.67 -8.55
C TYR A 48 -4.61 -3.34 -7.21
N LEU A 49 -5.69 -4.09 -7.02
CA LEU A 49 -5.95 -4.87 -5.81
C LEU A 49 -5.69 -6.34 -6.09
N LEU A 50 -4.82 -6.92 -5.27
CA LEU A 50 -4.63 -8.36 -5.09
C LEU A 50 -5.39 -8.77 -3.85
N ARG A 51 -6.53 -9.45 -4.03
CA ARG A 51 -7.39 -9.86 -2.92
C ARG A 51 -6.95 -11.17 -2.31
N ASN A 52 -7.17 -11.30 -0.99
CA ASN A 52 -7.18 -12.58 -0.29
C ASN A 52 -5.92 -13.43 -0.49
N PHE A 53 -4.77 -12.76 -0.52
CA PHE A 53 -3.46 -13.37 -0.57
C PHE A 53 -3.17 -14.19 0.70
N GLU A 54 -2.27 -15.18 0.61
CA GLU A 54 -1.95 -16.10 1.71
C GLU A 54 -3.21 -16.72 2.35
N GLN A 55 -4.04 -17.37 1.52
CA GLN A 55 -5.29 -18.03 1.96
C GLN A 55 -6.31 -17.07 2.60
N GLY A 56 -6.45 -15.87 2.04
CA GLY A 56 -7.39 -14.87 2.55
C GLY A 56 -6.85 -14.00 3.68
N GLU A 57 -5.59 -14.13 4.07
CA GLU A 57 -5.01 -13.33 5.15
C GLU A 57 -4.85 -11.85 4.77
N TRP A 58 -4.44 -11.56 3.53
CA TRP A 58 -4.03 -10.21 3.19
C TRP A 58 -4.65 -9.71 1.89
N ASN A 59 -5.05 -8.45 1.89
CA ASN A 59 -5.29 -7.69 0.68
C ASN A 59 -4.08 -6.80 0.43
N ILE A 60 -3.65 -6.70 -0.84
CA ILE A 60 -2.53 -5.86 -1.23
C ILE A 60 -3.00 -4.92 -2.33
N ILE A 61 -2.88 -3.63 -2.11
CA ILE A 61 -3.15 -2.63 -3.14
C ILE A 61 -1.82 -2.01 -3.56
N ILE A 62 -1.60 -1.86 -4.87
CA ILE A 62 -0.39 -1.25 -5.43
C ILE A 62 -0.80 -0.06 -6.27
N TRP A 63 -0.18 1.09 -6.01
CA TRP A 63 -0.48 2.35 -6.68
C TRP A 63 0.65 2.80 -7.58
N PHE A 64 0.27 3.22 -8.78
CA PHE A 64 1.13 3.79 -9.79
C PHE A 64 0.73 5.23 -10.06
N ALA A 65 1.72 6.11 -10.22
CA ALA A 65 1.58 7.47 -10.73
C ALA A 65 2.41 7.63 -11.99
N ASP A 66 1.80 8.04 -13.10
CA ASP A 66 2.47 8.18 -14.41
C ASP A 66 3.34 6.95 -14.75
N GLU A 67 2.76 5.75 -14.64
CA GLU A 67 3.39 4.42 -14.79
C GLU A 67 4.35 3.96 -13.69
N GLN A 68 4.81 4.82 -12.77
CA GLN A 68 5.78 4.42 -11.74
C GLN A 68 5.11 4.04 -10.43
N VAL A 69 5.57 2.97 -9.79
CA VAL A 69 5.07 2.60 -8.47
C VAL A 69 5.35 3.72 -7.46
N THR A 70 4.36 4.01 -6.63
CA THR A 70 4.46 5.02 -5.58
C THR A 70 4.36 4.41 -4.20
N HIS A 71 3.39 3.52 -3.99
CA HIS A 71 3.23 2.83 -2.73
C HIS A 71 2.47 1.52 -2.91
N ALA A 72 2.58 0.66 -1.90
CA ALA A 72 1.72 -0.48 -1.69
C ALA A 72 1.12 -0.41 -0.27
N SER A 73 -0.06 -0.99 -0.10
CA SER A 73 -0.70 -1.16 1.19
C SER A 73 -1.04 -2.61 1.39
N ILE A 74 -0.94 -3.05 2.64
CA ILE A 74 -1.23 -4.41 3.06
C ILE A 74 -2.25 -4.29 4.19
N SER A 75 -3.46 -4.75 3.92
CA SER A 75 -4.55 -4.73 4.89
C SER A 75 -5.09 -6.14 5.11
N PRO A 76 -5.82 -6.38 6.21
CA PRO A 76 -6.44 -7.66 6.45
C PRO A 76 -7.35 -8.11 5.29
N GLY A 77 -7.26 -9.38 4.95
CA GLY A 77 -8.09 -10.09 3.97
C GLY A 77 -9.34 -10.72 4.57
N SER A 78 -10.09 -11.46 3.75
CA SER A 78 -11.38 -12.05 4.14
C SER A 78 -11.30 -13.18 5.17
N LYS A 79 -10.11 -13.70 5.46
CA LYS A 79 -9.91 -14.67 6.56
C LYS A 79 -10.25 -14.04 7.90
N TYR A 80 -10.09 -12.73 8.01
CA TYR A 80 -10.47 -11.96 9.17
C TYR A 80 -11.85 -11.36 8.96
N THR A 81 -12.76 -11.59 9.90
CA THR A 81 -14.09 -10.99 9.92
C THR A 81 -14.08 -9.82 10.89
N PHE A 82 -13.54 -8.68 10.44
CA PHE A 82 -13.57 -7.45 11.22
C PHE A 82 -14.84 -6.63 10.90
N GLU A 83 -15.42 -6.04 11.94
CA GLU A 83 -16.60 -5.19 11.82
C GLU A 83 -16.22 -3.90 11.05
N PRO A 84 -16.91 -3.57 9.94
CA PRO A 84 -16.49 -2.50 9.05
C PRO A 84 -16.62 -1.08 9.65
N TRP A 85 -17.25 -0.93 10.81
CA TRP A 85 -17.49 0.36 11.49
C TRP A 85 -16.54 0.63 12.66
N ALA A 86 -15.69 -0.33 13.06
CA ALA A 86 -14.78 -0.15 14.17
C ALA A 86 -13.50 -0.99 14.03
N MET A 87 -12.35 -0.33 14.09
CA MET A 87 -11.05 -1.02 14.17
C MET A 87 -10.97 -1.77 15.50
N SER A 88 -10.98 -3.09 15.43
CA SER A 88 -10.85 -3.93 16.62
C SER A 88 -9.41 -3.93 17.14
N PRO A 89 -9.18 -4.03 18.46
CA PRO A 89 -7.83 -4.24 19.01
C PRO A 89 -7.11 -5.45 18.40
N GLU A 90 -7.87 -6.49 18.03
CA GLU A 90 -7.40 -7.70 17.38
C GLU A 90 -6.85 -7.40 15.98
N GLU A 91 -7.59 -6.62 15.19
CA GLU A 91 -7.17 -6.16 13.87
C GLU A 91 -5.86 -5.37 13.94
N LYS A 92 -5.77 -4.41 14.86
CA LYS A 92 -4.53 -3.63 15.09
C LYS A 92 -3.35 -4.53 15.46
N THR A 93 -3.60 -5.52 16.32
CA THR A 93 -2.57 -6.46 16.75
C THR A 93 -2.08 -7.31 15.58
N CYS A 94 -3.01 -7.79 14.75
CA CYS A 94 -2.72 -8.55 13.53
C CYS A 94 -1.83 -7.75 12.56
N VAL A 95 -2.23 -6.52 12.24
CA VAL A 95 -1.48 -5.66 11.31
C VAL A 95 -0.10 -5.29 11.86
N LYS A 96 0.01 -5.01 13.17
CA LYS A 96 1.32 -4.73 13.81
C LYS A 96 2.24 -5.94 13.84
N ALA A 97 1.70 -7.14 14.08
CA ALA A 97 2.46 -8.38 14.02
C ALA A 97 3.02 -8.61 12.60
N GLN A 98 2.20 -8.37 11.58
CA GLN A 98 2.64 -8.48 10.19
C GLN A 98 3.69 -7.42 9.83
N LEU A 99 3.53 -6.17 10.29
CA LEU A 99 4.56 -5.15 10.11
C LEU A 99 5.90 -5.59 10.70
N LYS A 100 5.89 -6.17 11.90
CA LYS A 100 7.09 -6.71 12.53
C LYS A 100 7.70 -7.85 11.70
N ALA A 101 6.88 -8.75 11.16
CA ALA A 101 7.33 -9.83 10.28
C ALA A 101 7.96 -9.33 8.97
N LEU A 102 7.49 -8.19 8.45
CA LEU A 102 8.05 -7.52 7.28
C LEU A 102 9.33 -6.69 7.57
N GLY A 103 9.88 -6.78 8.78
CA GLY A 103 11.10 -6.07 9.18
C GLY A 103 10.86 -4.83 10.05
N GLY A 104 9.61 -4.54 10.40
CA GLY A 104 9.23 -3.43 11.27
C GLY A 104 9.16 -2.09 10.55
N ALA A 105 8.64 -1.07 11.26
CA ALA A 105 8.60 0.29 10.71
C ALA A 105 10.02 0.80 10.44
N MET A 106 10.26 1.32 9.24
CA MET A 106 11.58 1.82 8.85
C MET A 106 11.50 2.94 7.81
N LYS A 107 12.52 3.80 7.82
CA LYS A 107 12.75 4.84 6.80
C LYS A 107 14.13 4.65 6.20
N LYS A 108 14.21 4.59 4.88
CA LYS A 108 15.41 4.25 4.11
C LYS A 108 15.56 5.20 2.92
N SER A 109 16.65 5.04 2.16
CA SER A 109 16.90 5.82 0.94
C SER A 109 15.86 5.55 -0.15
N TRP A 110 15.40 4.29 -0.25
CA TRP A 110 14.39 3.85 -1.22
C TRP A 110 12.96 4.25 -0.85
N GLY A 111 12.68 4.63 0.41
CA GLY A 111 11.31 4.84 0.87
C GLY A 111 11.09 4.60 2.36
N SER A 112 9.90 4.17 2.73
CA SER A 112 9.54 3.84 4.12
C SER A 112 8.51 2.72 4.20
N LEU A 113 8.56 1.97 5.30
CA LEU A 113 7.54 1.02 5.71
C LEU A 113 6.95 1.49 7.04
N SER A 114 5.63 1.62 7.12
CA SER A 114 4.98 2.16 8.31
C SER A 114 3.62 1.52 8.57
N TYR A 115 3.21 1.56 9.82
CA TYR A 115 1.83 1.29 10.21
C TYR A 115 0.97 2.54 9.97
N ASN A 116 -0.27 2.37 9.52
CA ASN A 116 -1.21 3.47 9.34
C ASN A 116 -2.58 3.09 9.92
N GLU A 117 -3.18 4.06 10.63
CA GLU A 117 -4.55 3.98 11.16
C GLU A 117 -5.35 5.17 10.66
N ASP A 118 -6.43 4.93 9.92
CA ASP A 118 -7.45 5.94 9.64
C ASP A 118 -8.65 5.72 10.58
N ILE A 119 -8.63 6.45 11.70
CA ILE A 119 -9.67 6.44 12.72
C ILE A 119 -11.05 6.78 12.14
N LYS A 120 -11.10 7.61 11.09
CA LYS A 120 -12.37 8.10 10.53
C LYS A 120 -12.99 7.10 9.58
N SER A 121 -12.19 6.33 8.86
CA SER A 121 -12.69 5.23 8.03
C SER A 121 -12.74 3.90 8.76
N GLY A 122 -12.21 3.82 9.98
CA GLY A 122 -12.13 2.58 10.73
C GLY A 122 -11.19 1.56 10.06
N PHE A 123 -10.09 2.02 9.48
CA PHE A 123 -9.20 1.18 8.68
C PHE A 123 -7.76 1.18 9.23
N VAL A 124 -7.14 0.01 9.27
CA VAL A 124 -5.70 -0.13 9.55
C VAL A 124 -4.99 -0.91 8.46
N ASP A 125 -3.78 -0.48 8.15
CA ASP A 125 -2.93 -1.13 7.16
C ASP A 125 -1.44 -0.91 7.43
N ILE A 126 -0.64 -1.60 6.63
CA ILE A 126 0.79 -1.35 6.49
C ILE A 126 0.97 -0.62 5.18
N VAL A 127 1.67 0.51 5.21
CA VAL A 127 1.99 1.30 4.03
C VAL A 127 3.47 1.17 3.72
N LEU A 128 3.77 0.67 2.53
CA LEU A 128 5.09 0.69 1.92
C LEU A 128 5.13 1.84 0.90
N LEU A 129 5.88 2.88 1.21
CA LEU A 129 6.01 4.06 0.39
C LEU A 129 7.37 4.07 -0.32
N TYR A 130 7.37 4.20 -1.63
CA TYR A 130 8.58 4.36 -2.43
C TYR A 130 8.92 5.83 -2.66
N ARG A 131 10.20 6.16 -2.54
CA ARG A 131 10.74 7.46 -2.93
C ARG A 131 10.93 7.46 -4.45
N SER A 132 9.87 7.75 -5.21
CA SER A 132 10.00 7.91 -6.66
C SER A 132 10.48 9.34 -7.01
N PRO A 133 11.44 9.50 -7.94
CA PRO A 133 11.98 10.79 -8.37
C PRO A 133 10.99 11.63 -9.17
N THR A 134 9.93 11.02 -9.71
CA THR A 134 8.93 11.68 -10.56
C THR A 134 7.65 12.04 -9.83
N VAL A 135 7.54 11.66 -8.55
CA VAL A 135 6.39 11.98 -7.69
C VAL A 135 6.17 13.51 -7.69
N PRO A 136 5.05 13.99 -8.26
CA PRO A 136 4.77 15.41 -8.32
C PRO A 136 4.75 16.02 -6.91
N ALA A 137 5.22 17.27 -6.78
CA ALA A 137 5.28 18.01 -5.51
C ALA A 137 3.98 18.00 -4.66
N PRO A 138 2.76 17.95 -5.24
CA PRO A 138 1.55 17.76 -4.46
C PRO A 138 1.56 16.46 -3.64
N ILE A 139 1.99 15.34 -4.19
CA ILE A 139 2.07 14.07 -3.45
C ILE A 139 3.20 14.13 -2.40
N LYS A 140 4.31 14.81 -2.70
CA LYS A 140 5.37 15.08 -1.73
C LYS A 140 4.86 15.77 -0.46
N LYS A 141 3.97 16.76 -0.60
CA LYS A 141 3.28 17.41 0.54
C LYS A 141 2.31 16.49 1.28
N LEU A 142 1.68 15.53 0.58
CA LEU A 142 0.83 14.51 1.21
C LEU A 142 1.65 13.52 2.04
N PHE A 143 2.83 13.17 1.54
CA PHE A 143 3.81 12.36 2.26
C PHE A 143 4.36 13.06 3.50
N GLU A 144 4.65 14.35 3.42
CA GLU A 144 5.08 15.15 4.59
C GLU A 144 3.97 15.34 5.64
N GLN A 145 2.69 15.32 5.23
CA GLN A 145 1.55 15.44 6.15
C GLN A 145 1.16 14.12 6.82
N SER A 146 1.25 12.98 6.13
CA SER A 146 1.11 11.66 6.77
C SER A 146 2.23 11.36 7.77
N GLU A 147 3.42 11.95 7.57
CA GLU A 147 4.53 11.87 8.53
C GLU A 147 4.30 12.68 9.82
N SER A 148 3.44 13.71 9.79
CA SER A 148 3.14 14.56 10.97
C SER A 148 1.83 14.23 11.67
N THR A 149 0.94 13.46 11.03
CA THR A 149 -0.34 13.03 11.61
C THR A 149 -0.69 11.60 11.19
N SER A 150 -0.75 10.69 12.16
CA SER A 150 -1.37 9.38 12.01
C SER A 150 -2.80 9.54 11.47
N GLY A 151 -3.03 9.22 10.19
CA GLY A 151 -4.38 9.03 9.63
C GLY A 151 -4.86 9.98 8.52
N THR A 152 -4.04 10.32 7.52
CA THR A 152 -4.50 11.21 6.42
C THR A 152 -4.12 10.79 4.99
N LEU A 153 -3.90 9.52 4.69
CA LEU A 153 -3.68 9.09 3.29
C LEU A 153 -5.00 8.89 2.52
N HIS A 154 -5.97 8.16 3.07
CA HIS A 154 -7.23 7.83 2.40
C HIS A 154 -8.13 9.06 2.10
N LYS A 155 -8.22 10.02 3.02
CA LYS A 155 -9.01 11.26 2.80
C LYS A 155 -8.46 12.16 1.71
N LEU A 156 -7.15 12.12 1.49
CA LEU A 156 -6.47 13.06 0.61
C LEU A 156 -6.39 12.54 -0.82
N VAL A 157 -6.25 11.22 -0.99
CA VAL A 157 -6.63 10.54 -2.24
C VAL A 157 -8.10 10.86 -2.54
N GLY A 158 -9.05 10.62 -1.62
CA GLY A 158 -10.47 10.94 -1.88
C GLY A 158 -10.80 12.42 -2.23
N LYS A 159 -10.04 13.41 -1.72
CA LYS A 159 -10.26 14.84 -2.01
C LYS A 159 -9.72 15.28 -3.38
N ILE A 160 -8.64 14.69 -3.88
CA ILE A 160 -8.16 14.93 -5.25
C ILE A 160 -9.20 14.42 -6.26
N TRP A 161 -9.94 13.37 -5.91
CA TRP A 161 -10.94 12.74 -6.76
C TRP A 161 -12.29 13.47 -6.78
N LYS A 162 -12.63 14.28 -5.77
CA LYS A 162 -13.87 15.08 -5.73
C LYS A 162 -13.74 16.48 -6.35
N ARG A 163 -12.56 16.85 -6.85
CA ARG A 163 -12.35 18.12 -7.60
C ARG A 163 -12.24 17.85 -9.10
N ARG A 164 -13.24 17.18 -9.66
CA ARG A 164 -13.65 17.28 -11.07
C ARG A 164 -15.15 17.06 -11.14
#